data_AF-A0A2T9XMP7-F1
#
_entry.id   AF-A0A2T9XMP7-F1
#
_cell.length_a   1.000
_cell.length_b   1.000
_cell.length_c   1.000
_cell.angle_alpha   90.00
_cell.angle_beta   90.00
_cell.angle_gamma   90.00
#
_symmetry.space_group_name_H-M   'P 1'
#
loop_
_entity.id
_entity.type
_entity.pdbx_description
1 polymer ?
#
loop_
_entity_poly.entity_id
_entity_poly.type
_entity_poly.pdbx_seq_one_letter_code
_entity_poly.pdbx_strand_id
1 'polypeptide(L)'
;MNVVVYSQPGCTRCTATMRMMTKLGVPFDVVDIRQDHAAADRLRAMGYLETPVVEVGDVSWSGFRPDAIKELAGTAAGRGKLHGKYRVERIGGTPGKHDDCRYFVLDPQHDEHAAAAMRVYADAVRPTLPGLAADIDEWLDAA
;
A
#
# COMPACT_ATOMS: atom_id res chain seq x y z
N MET A 1 3.85 -3.19 8.20
CA MET A 1 2.80 -2.58 9.04
C MET A 1 2.00 -3.74 9.62
N ASN A 2 1.96 -3.88 10.95
CA ASN A 2 1.22 -4.94 11.62
C ASN A 2 -0.08 -4.35 12.16
N VAL A 3 -1.24 -4.83 11.67
CA VAL A 3 -2.58 -4.40 12.10
C VAL A 3 -3.27 -5.62 12.69
N VAL A 4 -3.70 -5.52 13.95
CA VAL A 4 -4.42 -6.62 14.62
C VAL A 4 -5.81 -6.15 15.01
N VAL A 5 -6.84 -6.92 14.63
CA VAL A 5 -8.24 -6.69 14.98
C VAL A 5 -8.67 -7.73 16.00
N TYR A 6 -8.86 -7.30 17.25
CA TYR A 6 -9.46 -8.11 18.30
C TYR A 6 -10.97 -8.06 18.18
N SER A 7 -11.57 -9.24 18.04
CA SER A 7 -12.98 -9.43 17.72
C SER A 7 -13.62 -10.47 18.64
N GLN A 8 -14.95 -10.63 18.53
CA GLN A 8 -15.69 -11.70 19.18
C GLN A 8 -16.83 -12.18 18.27
N PRO A 9 -17.32 -13.42 18.41
CA PRO A 9 -18.42 -13.96 17.62
C PRO A 9 -19.71 -13.12 17.76
N GLY A 10 -20.46 -12.97 16.67
CA GLY A 10 -21.72 -12.21 16.66
C GLY A 10 -21.57 -10.69 16.71
N CYS A 11 -20.35 -10.15 16.70
CA CYS A 11 -20.11 -8.71 16.78
C CYS A 11 -20.25 -8.00 15.42
N THR A 12 -21.38 -7.33 15.18
CA THR A 12 -21.64 -6.59 13.94
C THR A 12 -20.58 -5.50 13.65
N ARG A 13 -20.11 -4.79 14.69
CA ARG A 13 -19.08 -3.75 14.56
C ARG A 13 -17.71 -4.32 14.16
N CYS A 14 -17.40 -5.53 14.61
CA CYS A 14 -16.18 -6.23 14.26
C CYS A 14 -16.22 -6.61 12.78
N THR A 15 -17.35 -7.18 12.32
CA THR A 15 -17.59 -7.47 10.90
C THR A 15 -17.50 -6.23 10.03
N ALA A 16 -18.07 -5.09 10.47
CA ALA A 16 -18.00 -3.83 9.73
C ALA A 16 -16.55 -3.31 9.60
N THR A 17 -15.77 -3.39 10.69
CA THR A 17 -14.35 -2.99 10.71
C THR A 17 -13.52 -3.82 9.73
N MET A 18 -13.61 -5.15 9.84
CA MET A 18 -12.89 -6.07 8.95
C MET A 18 -13.29 -5.88 7.49
N ARG A 19 -14.60 -5.79 7.19
CA ARG A 19 -15.10 -5.53 5.82
C ARG A 19 -14.53 -4.23 5.24
N MET A 20 -14.47 -3.16 6.03
CA MET A 20 -13.97 -1.88 5.56
C MET A 20 -12.47 -1.90 5.33
N MET A 21 -11.69 -2.51 6.24
CA MET A 21 -10.25 -2.72 6.07
C MET A 21 -9.95 -3.56 4.82
N THR A 22 -10.67 -4.67 4.60
CA THR A 22 -10.55 -5.49 3.39
C THR A 22 -10.88 -4.67 2.14
N LYS A 23 -11.96 -3.88 2.14
CA LYS A 23 -12.34 -3.02 1.00
C LYS A 23 -11.26 -1.99 0.67
N LEU A 24 -10.58 -1.45 1.68
CA LEU A 24 -9.52 -0.46 1.52
C LEU A 24 -8.14 -1.08 1.29
N GLY A 25 -8.04 -2.42 1.25
CA GLY A 25 -6.78 -3.12 1.00
C GLY A 25 -5.79 -3.04 2.16
N VAL A 26 -6.27 -2.82 3.39
CA VAL A 26 -5.45 -2.86 4.60
C VAL A 26 -5.30 -4.33 5.02
N PRO A 27 -4.09 -4.92 5.02
CA PRO A 27 -3.87 -6.24 5.58
C PRO A 27 -3.96 -6.19 7.11
N PHE A 28 -4.60 -7.17 7.72
CA PHE A 28 -4.75 -7.29 9.17
C PHE A 28 -4.86 -8.75 9.61
N ASP A 29 -4.42 -9.01 10.83
CA ASP A 29 -4.68 -10.26 11.54
C ASP A 29 -5.93 -10.12 12.42
N VAL A 30 -6.62 -11.23 12.65
CA VAL A 30 -7.82 -11.27 13.50
C VAL A 30 -7.57 -12.17 14.68
N VAL A 31 -7.84 -11.66 15.88
CA VAL A 31 -7.80 -12.43 17.13
C VAL A 31 -9.21 -12.49 17.70
N ASP A 32 -9.71 -13.70 17.96
CA ASP A 32 -10.98 -13.88 18.68
C ASP A 32 -10.70 -13.94 20.19
N ILE A 33 -11.14 -12.93 20.92
CA ILE A 33 -10.94 -12.81 22.38
C ILE A 33 -11.75 -13.85 23.18
N ARG A 34 -12.68 -14.57 22.54
CA ARG A 34 -13.37 -15.72 23.16
C ARG A 34 -12.52 -16.98 23.16
N GLN A 35 -11.54 -17.07 22.27
CA GLN A 35 -10.59 -18.19 22.19
C GLN A 35 -9.25 -17.82 22.83
N ASP A 36 -8.85 -16.55 22.75
CA ASP A 36 -7.64 -16.03 23.38
C ASP A 36 -7.97 -15.21 24.63
N HIS A 37 -8.03 -15.90 25.78
CA HIS A 37 -8.30 -15.26 27.06
C HIS A 37 -7.16 -14.33 27.51
N ALA A 38 -5.91 -14.60 27.13
CA ALA A 38 -4.79 -13.74 27.47
C ALA A 38 -4.88 -12.40 26.75
N ALA A 39 -5.25 -12.40 25.46
CA ALA A 39 -5.57 -11.19 24.72
C ALA A 39 -6.75 -10.43 25.36
N ALA A 40 -7.81 -11.14 25.75
CA ALA A 40 -8.96 -10.51 26.40
C ALA A 40 -8.58 -9.78 27.70
N ASP A 41 -7.76 -10.41 28.55
CA ASP A 41 -7.32 -9.81 29.80
C ASP A 41 -6.38 -8.64 29.58
N ARG A 42 -5.49 -8.71 28.57
CA ARG A 42 -4.63 -7.58 28.19
C ARG A 42 -5.46 -6.38 27.75
N LEU A 43 -6.46 -6.59 26.89
CA LEU A 43 -7.33 -5.51 26.42
C LEU A 43 -8.11 -4.87 27.58
N ARG A 44 -8.61 -5.67 28.53
CA ARG A 44 -9.28 -5.16 29.73
C ARG A 44 -8.33 -4.35 30.62
N ALA A 45 -7.09 -4.82 30.81
CA ALA A 45 -6.08 -4.10 31.57
C ALA A 45 -5.70 -2.75 30.94
N MET A 46 -5.78 -2.64 29.60
CA MET A 46 -5.62 -1.38 28.85
C MET A 46 -6.87 -0.49 28.87
N GLY A 47 -7.96 -0.92 29.52
CA GLY A 47 -9.19 -0.15 29.67
C GLY A 47 -10.19 -0.31 28.52
N TYR A 48 -9.97 -1.23 27.58
CA TYR A 48 -10.93 -1.50 26.52
C TYR A 48 -12.09 -2.38 27.02
N LEU A 49 -13.30 -1.83 26.91
CA LEU A 49 -14.53 -2.48 27.38
C LEU A 49 -15.38 -3.06 26.24
N GLU A 50 -15.00 -2.81 24.99
CA GLU A 50 -15.78 -3.23 23.84
C GLU A 50 -14.91 -3.68 22.67
N THR A 51 -15.48 -4.56 21.84
CA THR A 51 -14.92 -4.95 20.55
C THR A 51 -15.59 -4.19 19.40
N PRO A 52 -14.88 -3.98 18.27
CA PRO A 52 -13.50 -4.40 18.02
C PRO A 52 -12.49 -3.51 18.74
N VAL A 53 -11.32 -4.06 19.08
CA VAL A 53 -10.12 -3.25 19.35
C VAL A 53 -9.18 -3.43 18.18
N VAL A 54 -8.63 -2.35 17.65
CA VAL A 54 -7.63 -2.39 16.59
C VAL A 54 -6.32 -1.86 17.14
N GLU A 55 -5.24 -2.62 16.97
CA GLU A 55 -3.88 -2.21 17.28
C GLU A 55 -3.08 -2.06 15.97
N VAL A 56 -2.34 -0.95 15.85
CA VAL A 56 -1.45 -0.65 14.72
C VAL A 56 -0.14 -0.09 15.27
N GLY A 57 0.87 -0.94 15.42
CA GLY A 57 2.11 -0.52 16.11
C GLY A 57 1.80 0.02 17.50
N ASP A 58 2.11 1.29 17.75
CA ASP A 58 1.92 1.94 19.05
C ASP A 58 0.55 2.61 19.23
N VAL A 59 -0.28 2.66 18.18
CA VAL A 59 -1.62 3.26 18.26
C VAL A 59 -2.69 2.18 18.34
N SER A 60 -3.71 2.43 19.15
CA SER A 60 -4.85 1.52 19.26
C SER A 60 -6.15 2.26 19.56
N TRP A 61 -7.25 1.69 19.12
CA TRP A 61 -8.59 2.23 19.36
C TRP A 61 -9.63 1.13 19.49
N SER A 62 -10.76 1.44 20.12
CA SER A 62 -11.91 0.56 20.21
C SER A 62 -13.09 1.07 19.38
N GLY A 63 -14.00 0.14 19.07
CA GLY A 63 -15.21 0.40 18.31
C GLY A 63 -14.99 0.49 16.81
N PHE A 64 -16.10 0.52 16.06
CA PHE A 64 -16.04 0.76 14.62
C PHE A 64 -15.79 2.25 14.35
N ARG A 65 -14.60 2.57 13.83
CA ARG A 65 -14.12 3.93 13.55
C ARG A 65 -13.78 4.09 12.06
N PRO A 66 -14.77 4.40 11.19
CA PRO A 66 -14.55 4.54 9.75
C PRO A 66 -13.50 5.60 9.38
N ASP A 67 -13.40 6.65 10.18
CA ASP A 67 -12.40 7.72 10.10
C ASP A 67 -10.98 7.17 10.32
N ALA A 68 -10.73 6.50 11.44
CA ALA A 68 -9.43 5.90 11.75
C ALA A 68 -9.04 4.82 10.73
N ILE A 69 -10.02 4.05 10.22
CA ILE A 69 -9.77 3.03 9.20
C ILE A 69 -9.37 3.67 7.85
N LYS A 70 -9.98 4.81 7.47
CA LYS A 70 -9.58 5.56 6.26
C LYS A 70 -8.19 6.15 6.39
N GLU A 71 -7.87 6.71 7.55
CA GLU A 71 -6.53 7.26 7.83
C GLU A 71 -5.46 6.17 7.84
N LEU A 72 -5.76 5.02 8.47
CA LEU A 72 -4.94 3.83 8.41
C LEU A 72 -4.73 3.39 6.97
N ALA A 73 -5.79 3.36 6.14
CA ALA A 73 -5.67 3.02 4.73
C ALA A 73 -4.82 4.03 3.96
N GLY A 74 -4.92 5.32 4.25
CA GLY A 74 -4.08 6.37 3.67
C GLY A 74 -2.60 6.24 4.06
N THR A 75 -2.32 5.79 5.28
CA THR A 75 -0.96 5.60 5.81
C THR A 75 -0.35 4.25 5.41
N ALA A 76 -1.16 3.18 5.38
CA ALA A 76 -0.80 1.87 4.83
C ALA A 76 -0.54 1.96 3.32
N ALA A 77 -1.25 2.84 2.63
CA ALA A 77 -0.99 3.26 1.26
C ALA A 77 0.13 4.32 1.19
N GLY A 78 1.27 4.03 1.83
CA GLY A 78 2.49 4.78 1.63
C GLY A 78 2.80 4.93 0.13
N ARG A 79 2.46 6.12 -0.38
CA ARG A 79 2.52 6.62 -1.77
C ARG A 79 1.34 6.19 -2.65
N GLY A 80 0.44 7.16 -2.84
CA GLY A 80 -0.66 7.10 -3.79
C GLY A 80 -0.23 6.54 -5.15
N LYS A 81 -1.02 5.60 -5.65
CA LYS A 81 -0.95 5.05 -7.00
C LYS A 81 -1.29 6.15 -8.00
N LEU A 82 -0.53 6.28 -9.09
CA LEU A 82 -0.68 7.33 -10.09
C LEU A 82 -2.10 7.44 -10.70
N HIS A 83 -2.91 6.36 -10.73
CA HIS A 83 -4.29 6.42 -11.25
C HIS A 83 -5.35 5.59 -10.50
N GLY A 84 -5.24 5.36 -9.18
CA GLY A 84 -6.36 4.86 -8.34
C GLY A 84 -7.02 3.50 -8.69
N LYS A 85 -6.71 2.88 -9.83
CA LYS A 85 -7.28 1.65 -10.38
C LYS A 85 -6.27 0.50 -10.44
N TYR A 86 -4.97 0.80 -10.41
CA TYR A 86 -3.91 -0.19 -10.62
C TYR A 86 -3.11 -0.45 -9.34
N ARG A 87 -2.75 -1.71 -9.08
CA ARG A 87 -1.72 -2.10 -8.10
C ARG A 87 -0.43 -2.32 -8.87
N VAL A 88 0.60 -1.54 -8.54
CA VAL A 88 1.93 -1.66 -9.16
C VAL A 88 2.84 -2.24 -8.10
N GLU A 89 3.32 -3.46 -8.33
CA GLU A 89 4.24 -4.19 -7.46
C GLU A 89 5.26 -4.95 -8.30
N ARG A 90 6.45 -5.19 -7.75
CA ARG A 90 7.52 -5.94 -8.42
C ARG A 90 7.20 -7.44 -8.34
N ILE A 91 7.01 -8.09 -9.48
CA ILE A 91 6.62 -9.52 -9.56
C ILE A 91 7.82 -10.48 -9.76
N GLY A 92 9.07 -10.00 -9.71
CA GLY A 92 10.27 -10.85 -9.81
C GLY A 92 11.63 -10.11 -9.79
N GLY A 93 12.72 -10.87 -9.83
CA GLY A 93 14.12 -10.42 -9.98
C GLY A 93 15.11 -11.00 -8.95
N THR A 94 16.40 -11.07 -9.31
CA THR A 94 17.48 -11.55 -8.42
C THR A 94 17.77 -10.55 -7.31
N PRO A 95 17.91 -10.98 -6.04
CA PRO A 95 18.31 -10.10 -4.94
C PRO A 95 19.66 -9.43 -5.23
N GLY A 96 19.79 -8.14 -4.95
CA GLY A 96 21.02 -7.39 -5.20
C GLY A 96 20.87 -5.87 -5.15
N LYS A 97 21.83 -5.17 -5.78
CA LYS A 97 22.10 -3.72 -5.69
C LYS A 97 20.91 -2.77 -5.96
N HIS A 98 19.76 -3.30 -6.37
CA HIS A 98 18.57 -2.54 -6.76
C HIS A 98 17.29 -2.99 -6.05
N ASP A 99 17.38 -3.72 -4.92
CA ASP A 99 16.21 -4.26 -4.22
C ASP A 99 15.25 -3.20 -3.66
N ASP A 100 15.74 -2.00 -3.36
CA ASP A 100 14.92 -0.87 -2.87
C ASP A 100 14.67 0.22 -3.93
N CYS A 101 15.02 -0.05 -5.19
CA CYS A 101 14.91 0.97 -6.21
C CYS A 101 13.53 1.02 -6.87
N ARG A 102 12.91 2.20 -6.87
CA ARG A 102 11.64 2.48 -7.55
C ARG A 102 11.89 2.88 -8.99
N TYR A 103 12.16 1.91 -9.86
CA TYR A 103 12.22 2.16 -11.30
C TYR A 103 10.98 1.60 -11.98
N PHE A 104 10.51 2.32 -13.00
CA PHE A 104 9.56 1.83 -13.98
C PHE A 104 10.34 1.72 -15.29
N VAL A 105 10.32 0.53 -15.90
CA VAL A 105 11.03 0.26 -17.16
C VAL A 105 10.03 0.43 -18.28
N LEU A 106 10.33 1.31 -19.23
CA LEU A 106 9.61 1.41 -20.49
C LEU A 106 10.18 0.34 -21.42
N ASP A 107 9.33 -0.57 -21.92
CA ASP A 107 9.68 -1.51 -22.97
C ASP A 107 9.28 -0.89 -24.31
N PRO A 108 10.22 -0.28 -25.05
CA PRO A 108 9.84 0.47 -26.22
C PRO A 108 9.58 -0.41 -27.46
N GLN A 109 9.72 -1.74 -27.34
CA GLN A 109 9.33 -2.69 -28.38
C GLN A 109 7.89 -3.18 -28.23
N HIS A 110 7.40 -3.32 -26.99
CA HIS A 110 6.11 -3.95 -26.71
C HIS A 110 5.09 -3.04 -26.01
N ASP A 111 5.51 -1.88 -25.48
CA ASP A 111 4.62 -0.90 -24.88
C ASP A 111 4.32 0.24 -25.86
N GLU A 112 3.08 0.30 -26.34
CA GLU A 112 2.61 1.34 -27.27
C GLU A 112 2.71 2.77 -26.71
N HIS A 113 2.86 2.93 -25.39
CA HIS A 113 2.99 4.23 -24.73
C HIS A 113 4.45 4.60 -24.42
N ALA A 114 5.39 3.65 -24.56
CA ALA A 114 6.78 3.89 -24.20
C ALA A 114 7.42 5.02 -25.03
N ALA A 115 7.15 5.06 -26.33
CA ALA A 115 7.68 6.12 -27.20
C ALA A 115 7.24 7.53 -26.75
N ALA A 116 5.97 7.68 -26.39
CA ALA A 116 5.44 8.95 -25.90
C ALA A 116 6.07 9.36 -24.56
N ALA A 117 6.22 8.42 -23.63
CA ALA A 117 6.85 8.67 -22.34
C ALA A 117 8.34 9.01 -22.48
N MET A 118 9.06 8.30 -23.35
CA MET A 118 10.48 8.55 -23.65
C MET A 118 10.69 9.93 -24.26
N ARG A 119 9.83 10.36 -25.20
CA ARG A 119 9.91 11.70 -25.81
C ARG A 119 9.77 12.81 -24.77
N VAL A 120 8.79 12.69 -23.87
CA VAL A 120 8.59 13.66 -22.77
C VAL A 120 9.80 13.68 -21.83
N TYR A 121 10.37 12.51 -21.53
CA TYR A 121 11.54 12.42 -20.66
C TYR A 121 12.77 13.08 -21.30
N ALA A 122 13.01 12.85 -22.60
CA ALA A 122 14.10 13.50 -23.34
C ALA A 122 14.03 15.03 -23.24
N ASP A 123 12.84 15.61 -23.44
CA ASP A 123 12.65 17.06 -23.33
C ASP A 123 12.89 17.58 -21.91
N ALA A 124 12.42 16.85 -20.89
CA ALA A 124 12.60 17.24 -19.49
C ALA A 124 14.07 17.24 -19.05
N VAL A 125 14.87 16.29 -19.53
CA VAL A 125 16.28 16.17 -19.15
C VAL A 125 17.22 16.95 -20.04
N ARG A 126 16.79 17.42 -21.22
CA ARG A 126 17.63 18.14 -22.19
C ARG A 126 18.48 19.28 -21.60
N PRO A 127 17.99 20.11 -20.66
CA PRO A 127 18.80 21.17 -20.07
C PRO A 127 19.94 20.68 -19.15
N THR A 128 19.78 19.50 -18.54
CA THR A 128 20.71 18.96 -17.54
C THR A 128 21.54 17.79 -18.07
N LEU A 129 21.02 17.03 -19.02
CA LEU A 129 21.60 15.83 -19.64
C LEU A 129 21.37 15.83 -21.16
N PRO A 130 21.97 16.77 -21.92
CA PRO A 130 21.71 16.93 -23.34
C PRO A 130 22.12 15.72 -24.19
N GLY A 131 23.18 15.00 -23.81
CA GLY A 131 23.61 13.78 -24.50
C GLY A 131 22.57 12.66 -24.41
N LEU A 132 22.04 12.40 -23.21
CA LEU A 132 20.98 11.40 -23.01
C LEU A 132 19.71 11.77 -23.78
N ALA A 133 19.34 13.06 -23.80
CA ALA A 133 18.19 13.50 -24.59
C ALA A 133 18.38 13.21 -26.08
N ALA A 134 19.59 13.47 -26.62
CA ALA A 134 19.92 13.18 -28.02
C ALA A 134 19.90 11.67 -28.32
N ASP A 135 20.46 10.83 -27.44
CA ASP A 135 20.43 9.37 -27.60
C ASP A 135 18.99 8.83 -27.65
N ILE A 136 18.10 9.38 -26.81
CA ILE A 136 16.68 9.00 -26.80
C ILE A 136 15.99 9.46 -28.10
N ASP A 137 16.24 10.68 -28.56
CA ASP A 137 15.68 11.20 -29.82
C ASP A 137 16.11 10.34 -31.01
N GLU A 138 17.41 10.02 -31.11
CA GLU A 138 17.96 9.18 -32.18
C GLU A 138 17.33 7.77 -32.17
N TRP A 139 17.19 7.18 -30.97
CA TRP A 139 16.54 5.87 -30.84
C TRP A 139 15.08 5.90 -31.28
N LEU A 140 14.32 6.93 -30.88
CA LEU A 140 12.90 7.06 -31.21
C LEU A 140 12.66 7.33 -32.70
N ASP A 141 13.59 8.01 -33.37
CA ASP A 141 13.48 8.29 -34.80
C ASP A 141 13.89 7.06 -35.66
N ALA A 142 14.60 6.09 -35.06
CA ALA A 142 15.01 4.84 -35.69
C ALA A 142 14.07 3.64 -35.45
N ALA A 143 13.14 3.75 -34.50
CA ALA A 143 12.18 2.72 -34.10
C ALA A 143 10.85 2.80 -34.86
#